data_AF-A0A023FWP3-F1
#
_entry.id   AF-A0A023FWP3-F1
#
_cell.length_a   1.000
_cell.length_b   1.000
_cell.length_c   1.000
_cell.angle_alpha   90.00
_cell.angle_beta   90.00
_cell.angle_gamma   90.00
#
_symmetry.space_group_name_H-M   'P 1'
#
loop_
_entity.id
_entity.type
_entity.pdbx_description
1 polymer ?
#
loop_
_entity_poly.entity_id
_entity_poly.type
_entity_poly.pdbx_seq_one_letter_code
_entity_poly.pdbx_strand_id
1 'polypeptide(L)'
;MPGQKQISAFFKPLTAATPKRPLSSENAGKSVKKPKCGTSSDNGLVVCANDIEKKRLMAKIKLQSRATPIVPADIGMSWFAALEPEFAKDYFVKLSSFLQEERKRYTVYPLHENVFTWTKACEVNKVKVIILGQDPYHNPGQAHGLAFSVPKGVAIPM
;
A
#
# COMPACT_ATOMS: atom_id res chain seq x y z
N MET A 1 5.76 -24.19 14.33
CA MET A 1 6.33 -24.79 13.11
C MET A 1 7.82 -24.46 13.05
N PRO A 2 8.73 -25.45 13.19
CA PRO A 2 10.17 -25.20 13.12
C PRO A 2 10.57 -24.76 11.71
N GLY A 3 11.33 -23.67 11.57
CA GLY A 3 11.94 -23.24 10.30
C GLY A 3 11.34 -22.00 9.62
N GLN A 4 10.20 -21.48 10.08
CA GLN A 4 9.61 -20.26 9.51
C GLN A 4 10.34 -19.01 10.05
N LYS A 5 10.91 -18.20 9.15
CA LYS A 5 11.48 -16.89 9.54
C LYS A 5 10.36 -15.98 10.03
N GLN A 6 10.51 -15.41 11.22
CA GLN A 6 9.58 -14.40 11.72
C GLN A 6 9.74 -13.09 10.95
N ILE A 7 8.64 -12.34 10.83
CA ILE A 7 8.64 -11.02 10.17
C ILE A 7 9.60 -10.03 10.85
N SER A 8 9.78 -10.16 12.18
CA SER A 8 10.73 -9.38 12.98
C SER A 8 12.17 -9.51 12.48
N ALA A 9 12.55 -10.64 11.86
CA ALA A 9 13.90 -10.88 11.36
C ALA A 9 14.28 -9.97 10.17
N PHE A 10 13.32 -9.31 9.53
CA PHE A 10 13.57 -8.37 8.43
C PHE A 10 13.80 -6.94 8.93
N PHE A 11 13.31 -6.61 10.12
CA PHE A 11 13.41 -5.27 10.69
C PHE A 11 14.65 -5.15 11.58
N LYS A 12 15.26 -3.96 11.60
CA LYS A 12 16.26 -3.64 12.61
C LYS A 12 15.55 -3.59 13.97
N PRO A 13 16.15 -4.13 15.05
CA PRO A 13 15.61 -3.96 16.39
C PRO A 13 15.38 -2.47 16.66
N LEU A 14 14.23 -2.12 17.23
CA LEU A 14 14.00 -0.77 17.72
C LEU A 14 15.01 -0.52 18.84
N THR A 15 16.09 0.19 18.53
CA THR A 15 16.99 0.71 19.56
C THR A 15 16.18 1.67 20.41
N ALA A 16 16.11 1.42 21.72
CA ALA A 16 15.37 2.26 22.65
C ALA A 16 15.97 3.67 22.70
N ALA A 17 15.50 4.56 21.83
CA ALA A 17 15.65 5.99 21.93
C ALA A 17 14.63 6.66 20.99
N THR A 18 13.63 7.32 21.57
CA THR A 18 12.94 8.41 20.86
C THR A 18 12.66 9.52 21.88
N PRO A 19 13.12 10.76 21.65
CA PRO A 19 12.63 11.88 22.43
C PRO A 19 11.14 12.06 22.12
N LYS A 20 10.35 12.30 23.18
CA LYS A 20 8.91 12.53 23.14
C LYS A 20 8.59 13.66 22.14
N ARG A 21 7.73 13.38 21.15
CA ARG A 21 7.10 14.42 20.33
C ARG A 21 6.12 15.18 21.24
N PRO A 22 6.23 16.51 21.43
CA PRO A 22 5.28 17.22 22.27
C PRO A 22 3.92 17.31 21.57
N LEU A 23 2.86 16.99 22.33
CA LEU A 23 1.49 17.40 22.04
C LEU A 23 1.38 18.90 22.37
N SER A 24 0.97 19.73 21.43
CA SER A 24 0.52 21.10 21.74
C SER A 24 -0.84 21.37 21.11
N SER A 25 -1.81 21.61 21.98
CA SER A 25 -3.14 22.18 21.71
C SER A 25 -3.06 23.69 21.44
N GLU A 26 -3.92 24.14 20.51
CA GLU A 26 -4.55 25.45 20.26
C GLU A 26 -3.95 26.74 20.89
N ASN A 27 -3.82 27.86 20.14
CA ASN A 27 -4.94 28.77 19.83
C ASN A 27 -4.57 30.02 18.98
N ALA A 28 -5.61 30.61 18.34
CA ALA A 28 -5.84 32.04 18.00
C ALA A 28 -5.16 32.75 16.80
N GLY A 29 -5.92 32.84 15.69
CA GLY A 29 -6.44 34.09 15.07
C GLY A 29 -5.53 35.24 14.59
N LYS A 30 -5.60 35.55 13.28
CA LYS A 30 -5.75 36.94 12.78
C LYS A 30 -6.27 37.00 11.34
N SER A 31 -7.07 38.04 11.08
CA SER A 31 -7.98 38.24 9.95
C SER A 31 -7.38 39.06 8.78
N VAL A 32 -8.19 39.23 7.73
CA VAL A 32 -8.16 40.20 6.58
C VAL A 32 -7.19 39.84 5.43
N LYS A 33 -7.51 39.84 4.12
CA LYS A 33 -8.44 40.62 3.26
C LYS A 33 -8.96 39.81 2.05
N LYS A 34 -10.20 40.11 1.64
CA LYS A 34 -10.89 39.65 0.42
C LYS A 34 -10.47 40.53 -0.78
N PRO A 35 -10.40 39.98 -2.01
CA PRO A 35 -10.83 40.71 -3.19
C PRO A 35 -11.93 39.97 -3.97
N LYS A 36 -12.70 40.75 -4.72
CA LYS A 36 -13.92 40.41 -5.46
C LYS A 36 -13.61 39.90 -6.88
N CYS A 37 -14.50 39.00 -7.32
CA CYS A 37 -15.12 38.85 -8.65
C CYS A 37 -14.25 38.73 -9.92
N GLY A 38 -14.51 37.66 -10.68
CA GLY A 38 -14.17 37.56 -12.10
C GLY A 38 -14.33 36.13 -12.62
N THR A 39 -15.52 35.78 -13.09
CA THR A 39 -15.74 34.54 -13.85
C THR A 39 -15.33 34.79 -15.31
N SER A 40 -14.38 34.01 -15.82
CA SER A 40 -14.26 33.75 -17.26
C SER A 40 -13.38 32.51 -17.49
N SER A 41 -13.95 31.57 -18.25
CA SER A 41 -13.47 30.24 -18.59
C SER A 41 -11.99 30.12 -18.95
N ASP A 42 -11.31 29.18 -18.30
CA ASP A 42 -10.25 28.37 -18.92
C ASP A 42 -10.36 26.93 -18.40
N ASN A 43 -11.13 26.10 -19.09
CA ASN A 43 -11.33 24.68 -18.76
C ASN A 43 -10.35 23.75 -19.50
N GLY A 44 -9.25 24.28 -20.07
CA GLY A 44 -8.30 23.51 -20.90
C GLY A 44 -7.07 22.95 -20.18
N LEU A 45 -6.61 23.58 -19.10
CA LEU A 45 -5.30 23.25 -18.49
C LEU A 45 -5.37 22.27 -17.30
N VAL A 46 -6.49 22.25 -16.57
CA VAL A 46 -6.60 21.53 -15.28
C VAL A 46 -6.79 20.01 -15.47
N VAL A 47 -7.33 19.57 -16.60
CA VAL A 47 -7.50 18.14 -16.91
C VAL A 47 -6.14 17.47 -17.19
N CYS A 48 -5.22 18.19 -17.85
CA CYS A 48 -3.94 17.67 -18.32
C CYS A 48 -2.90 17.46 -17.20
N ALA A 49 -2.94 18.27 -16.13
CA ALA A 49 -1.99 18.16 -15.02
C ALA A 49 -2.12 16.80 -14.31
N ASN A 50 -3.36 16.36 -14.08
CA ASN A 50 -3.66 15.07 -13.47
C ASN A 50 -3.23 13.90 -14.36
N ASP A 51 -3.34 14.04 -15.68
CA ASP A 51 -2.95 12.99 -16.62
C ASP A 51 -1.44 12.82 -16.73
N ILE A 52 -0.66 13.91 -16.71
CA ILE A 52 0.81 13.85 -16.73
C ILE A 52 1.32 13.20 -15.43
N GLU A 53 0.79 13.61 -14.29
CA GLU A 53 1.15 13.03 -12.99
C GLU A 53 0.79 11.55 -12.92
N LYS A 54 -0.42 11.19 -13.38
CA LYS A 54 -0.86 9.79 -13.46
C LYS A 54 0.05 8.95 -14.36
N LYS A 55 0.47 9.47 -15.53
CA LYS A 55 1.43 8.79 -16.43
C LYS A 55 2.79 8.61 -15.77
N ARG A 56 3.29 9.63 -15.07
CA ARG A 56 4.56 9.55 -14.29
C ARG A 56 4.46 8.50 -13.19
N LEU A 57 3.34 8.46 -12.46
CA LEU A 57 3.11 7.50 -11.39
C LEU A 57 3.02 6.06 -11.92
N MET A 58 2.31 5.84 -13.04
CA MET A 58 2.28 4.55 -13.73
C MET A 58 3.69 4.09 -14.15
N ALA A 59 4.50 5.00 -14.67
CA ALA A 59 5.89 4.68 -15.04
C ALA A 59 6.73 4.29 -13.82
N LYS A 60 6.57 4.99 -12.69
CA LYS A 60 7.20 4.64 -11.41
C LYS A 60 6.77 3.27 -10.92
N ILE A 61 5.47 2.97 -10.93
CA ILE A 61 4.93 1.65 -10.56
C ILE A 61 5.58 0.55 -11.40
N LYS A 62 5.65 0.75 -12.73
CA LYS A 62 6.25 -0.22 -13.65
C LYS A 62 7.76 -0.38 -13.45
N LEU A 63 8.46 0.68 -13.07
CA LEU A 63 9.88 0.59 -12.71
C LEU A 63 10.06 -0.15 -11.39
N GLN A 64 9.22 0.15 -10.40
CA GLN A 64 9.26 -0.48 -9.09
C GLN A 64 8.94 -1.98 -9.16
N SER A 65 7.94 -2.39 -9.94
CA SER A 65 7.59 -3.81 -10.09
C SER A 65 8.72 -4.64 -10.73
N ARG A 66 9.59 -4.00 -11.53
CA ARG A 66 10.82 -4.63 -12.04
C ARG A 66 11.88 -4.77 -10.96
N ALA A 67 12.05 -3.75 -10.11
CA ALA A 67 13.04 -3.75 -9.04
C ALA A 67 12.65 -4.68 -7.87
N THR A 68 11.37 -4.70 -7.51
CA THR A 68 10.81 -5.53 -6.45
C THR A 68 9.64 -6.34 -7.00
N PRO A 69 9.88 -7.56 -7.52
CA PRO A 69 8.87 -8.39 -8.18
C PRO A 69 7.65 -8.72 -7.32
N ILE A 70 7.73 -8.63 -5.98
CA ILE A 70 6.56 -8.84 -5.13
C ILE A 70 5.51 -7.72 -5.25
N VAL A 71 5.88 -6.52 -5.73
CA VAL A 71 4.95 -5.40 -5.96
C VAL A 71 4.41 -5.51 -7.39
N PRO A 72 3.12 -5.74 -7.59
CA PRO A 72 2.58 -5.94 -8.92
C PRO A 72 2.47 -4.61 -9.68
N ALA A 73 2.52 -4.67 -11.01
CA ALA A 73 2.44 -3.49 -11.87
C ALA A 73 1.06 -2.82 -11.88
N ASP A 74 0.02 -3.52 -11.40
CA ASP A 74 -1.37 -3.06 -11.32
C ASP A 74 -1.79 -2.65 -9.89
N ILE A 75 -0.83 -2.45 -8.97
CA ILE A 75 -1.09 -1.92 -7.63
C ILE A 75 -1.87 -0.59 -7.67
N GLY A 76 -2.78 -0.39 -6.72
CA GLY A 76 -3.58 0.84 -6.62
C GLY A 76 -2.71 2.10 -6.51
N MET A 77 -2.90 3.05 -7.42
CA MET A 77 -2.03 4.24 -7.56
C MET A 77 -1.89 5.07 -6.28
N SER A 78 -3.01 5.33 -5.59
CA SER A 78 -3.00 6.15 -4.38
C SER A 78 -2.21 5.48 -3.24
N TRP A 79 -2.31 4.15 -3.15
CA TRP A 79 -1.57 3.35 -2.17
C TRP A 79 -0.10 3.23 -2.53
N PHE A 80 0.21 3.04 -3.81
CA PHE A 80 1.59 3.06 -4.26
C PHE A 80 2.27 4.38 -3.92
N ALA A 81 1.62 5.52 -4.21
CA ALA A 81 2.18 6.83 -3.88
C ALA A 81 2.46 6.99 -2.37
N ALA A 82 1.58 6.47 -1.51
CA ALA A 82 1.76 6.50 -0.06
C ALA A 82 2.85 5.54 0.45
N LEU A 83 3.04 4.39 -0.21
CA LEU A 83 3.94 3.32 0.21
C LEU A 83 5.27 3.29 -0.55
N GLU A 84 5.45 4.12 -1.58
CA GLU A 84 6.65 4.19 -2.43
C GLU A 84 7.95 4.19 -1.60
N PRO A 85 8.08 4.97 -0.50
CA PRO A 85 9.31 4.98 0.29
C PRO A 85 9.60 3.65 0.99
N GLU A 86 8.58 2.83 1.29
CA GLU A 86 8.78 1.53 1.94
C GLU A 86 9.38 0.50 0.99
N PHE A 87 9.00 0.54 -0.28
CA PHE A 87 9.46 -0.43 -1.27
C PHE A 87 10.96 -0.31 -1.58
N ALA A 88 11.54 0.86 -1.35
CA ALA A 88 12.97 1.11 -1.53
C ALA A 88 13.83 0.71 -0.31
N LYS A 89 13.22 0.38 0.83
CA LYS A 89 13.99 0.05 2.05
C LYS A 89 14.58 -1.36 1.98
N ASP A 90 15.78 -1.51 2.56
CA ASP A 90 16.51 -2.78 2.59
C ASP A 90 15.69 -3.96 3.10
N TYR A 91 14.86 -3.75 4.13
CA TYR A 91 14.03 -4.81 4.70
C TYR A 91 13.04 -5.36 3.66
N PHE A 92 12.47 -4.48 2.83
CA PHE A 92 11.47 -4.83 1.84
C PHE A 92 12.11 -5.55 0.65
N VAL A 93 13.31 -5.11 0.23
CA VAL A 93 14.10 -5.81 -0.80
C VAL A 93 14.47 -7.23 -0.35
N LYS A 94 14.89 -7.40 0.92
CA LYS A 94 15.17 -8.71 1.51
C LYS A 94 13.91 -9.58 1.60
N LEU A 95 12.78 -9.00 2.01
CA LEU A 95 11.49 -9.68 2.07
C LEU A 95 11.04 -10.14 0.68
N SER A 96 11.18 -9.29 -0.33
CA SER A 96 10.87 -9.60 -1.73
C SER A 96 11.67 -10.81 -2.23
N SER A 97 12.96 -10.83 -1.95
CA SER A 97 13.85 -11.94 -2.34
C SER A 97 13.47 -13.23 -1.62
N PHE A 98 13.18 -13.14 -0.32
CA PHE A 98 12.71 -14.28 0.48
C PHE A 98 11.41 -14.87 -0.07
N LEU A 99 10.39 -14.04 -0.31
CA LEU A 99 9.09 -14.52 -0.81
C LEU A 99 9.18 -15.15 -2.21
N GLN A 100 10.06 -14.65 -3.07
CA GLN A 100 10.32 -15.26 -4.37
C GLN A 100 10.94 -16.66 -4.23
N GLU A 101 11.90 -16.82 -3.32
CA GLU A 101 12.50 -18.13 -3.04
C GLU A 101 11.50 -19.11 -2.41
N GLU A 102 10.65 -18.64 -1.50
CA GLU A 102 9.60 -19.47 -0.89
C GLU A 102 8.58 -19.93 -1.94
N ARG A 103 8.16 -19.04 -2.86
CA ARG A 103 7.23 -19.39 -3.94
C ARG A 103 7.78 -20.42 -4.93
N LYS A 104 9.10 -20.56 -5.04
CA LYS A 104 9.74 -21.62 -5.85
C LYS A 104 9.71 -22.98 -5.15
N ARG A 105 9.66 -22.99 -3.82
CA ARG A 105 9.81 -24.20 -2.98
C ARG A 105 8.48 -24.71 -2.43
N TYR A 106 7.54 -23.80 -2.19
CA TYR A 106 6.28 -24.07 -1.50
C TYR A 106 5.10 -23.39 -2.18
N THR A 107 3.91 -23.91 -1.92
CA THR A 107 2.65 -23.23 -2.27
C THR A 107 2.39 -22.10 -1.27
N VAL A 108 2.64 -20.87 -1.69
CA VAL A 108 2.42 -19.67 -0.87
C VAL A 108 1.14 -18.95 -1.31
N TYR A 109 0.22 -18.77 -0.36
CA TYR A 109 -1.04 -18.05 -0.57
C TYR A 109 -0.97 -16.59 -0.05
N PRO A 110 -1.73 -15.65 -0.65
CA PRO A 110 -2.50 -15.83 -1.88
C PRO A 110 -1.57 -15.92 -3.11
N LEU A 111 -2.15 -16.14 -4.29
CA LEU A 111 -1.43 -15.96 -5.56
C LEU A 111 -0.76 -14.58 -5.59
N HIS A 112 0.40 -14.50 -6.24
CA HIS A 112 1.24 -13.31 -6.23
C HIS A 112 0.48 -12.03 -6.67
N GLU A 113 -0.30 -12.15 -7.75
CA GLU A 113 -1.15 -11.08 -8.28
C GLU A 113 -2.25 -10.59 -7.32
N ASN A 114 -2.63 -11.43 -6.36
CA ASN A 114 -3.71 -11.14 -5.41
C ASN A 114 -3.21 -10.50 -4.11
N VAL A 115 -1.91 -10.49 -3.82
CA VAL A 115 -1.36 -9.98 -2.55
C VAL A 115 -1.77 -8.52 -2.29
N PHE A 116 -1.80 -7.70 -3.34
CA PHE A 116 -2.11 -6.26 -3.24
C PHE A 116 -3.53 -5.92 -3.71
N THR A 117 -4.44 -6.89 -3.84
CA THR A 117 -5.81 -6.64 -4.31
C THR A 117 -6.58 -5.63 -3.47
N TRP A 118 -6.33 -5.59 -2.16
CA TRP A 118 -6.90 -4.58 -1.25
C TRP A 118 -6.60 -3.13 -1.68
N THR A 119 -5.45 -2.87 -2.31
CA THR A 119 -5.11 -1.52 -2.80
C THR A 119 -6.00 -1.06 -3.97
N LYS A 120 -6.54 -2.02 -4.73
CA LYS A 120 -7.45 -1.78 -5.86
C LYS A 120 -8.89 -1.60 -5.39
N ALA A 121 -9.25 -2.15 -4.22
CA ALA A 121 -10.61 -2.12 -3.71
C ALA A 121 -11.02 -0.76 -3.12
N CYS A 122 -10.08 0.00 -2.55
CA CYS A 122 -10.37 1.30 -1.95
C CYS A 122 -9.15 2.22 -2.08
N GLU A 123 -9.35 3.45 -2.58
CA GLU A 123 -8.30 4.48 -2.56
C GLU A 123 -8.00 4.92 -1.13
N VAL A 124 -6.74 5.27 -0.84
CA VAL A 124 -6.25 5.58 0.52
C VAL A 124 -7.03 6.73 1.19
N ASN A 125 -7.44 7.74 0.43
CA ASN A 125 -8.20 8.90 0.89
C ASN A 125 -9.71 8.62 1.09
N LYS A 126 -10.19 7.46 0.63
CA LYS A 126 -11.59 7.02 0.79
C LYS A 126 -11.75 6.00 1.92
N VAL A 127 -10.65 5.58 2.55
CA VAL A 127 -10.66 4.65 3.69
C VAL A 127 -11.38 5.29 4.86
N LYS A 128 -12.35 4.57 5.43
CA LYS A 128 -13.09 4.98 6.64
C LYS A 128 -12.88 4.02 7.81
N VAL A 129 -12.68 2.74 7.50
CA VAL A 129 -12.53 1.65 8.47
C VAL A 129 -11.38 0.76 7.99
N ILE A 130 -10.54 0.31 8.92
CA ILE A 130 -9.47 -0.65 8.66
C ILE A 130 -9.78 -1.90 9.48
N ILE A 131 -9.88 -3.04 8.80
CA ILE A 131 -10.03 -4.35 9.42
C ILE A 131 -8.70 -5.09 9.22
N LEU A 132 -8.04 -5.43 10.32
CA LEU A 132 -6.76 -6.15 10.30
C LEU A 132 -6.98 -7.62 10.65
N GLY A 133 -6.59 -8.50 9.73
CA GLY A 133 -6.44 -9.93 10.01
C GLY A 133 -5.02 -10.25 10.46
N GLN A 134 -4.79 -11.48 10.93
CA GLN A 134 -3.46 -11.96 11.29
C GLN A 134 -2.66 -12.34 10.04
N ASP A 135 -3.11 -13.39 9.33
CA ASP A 135 -2.48 -13.94 8.13
C ASP A 135 -3.57 -14.36 7.12
N PRO A 136 -3.25 -14.52 5.83
CA PRO A 136 -4.19 -15.04 4.84
C PRO A 136 -4.62 -16.48 5.14
N TYR A 137 -5.82 -16.86 4.69
CA TYR A 137 -6.22 -18.27 4.66
C TYR A 137 -5.19 -19.12 3.88
N HIS A 138 -4.85 -20.29 4.43
CA HIS A 138 -3.79 -21.14 3.90
C HIS A 138 -4.29 -22.35 3.09
N ASN A 139 -5.61 -22.52 2.94
CA ASN A 139 -6.15 -23.59 2.10
C ASN A 139 -6.26 -23.14 0.63
N PRO A 140 -6.16 -24.08 -0.32
CA PRO A 140 -6.29 -23.80 -1.74
C PRO A 140 -7.57 -23.01 -2.07
N GLY A 141 -7.44 -21.94 -2.84
CA GLY A 141 -8.56 -21.13 -3.34
C GLY A 141 -9.22 -20.20 -2.32
N GLN A 142 -8.82 -20.19 -1.04
CA GLN A 142 -9.45 -19.32 -0.04
C GLN A 142 -8.92 -17.89 -0.05
N ALA A 143 -7.60 -17.69 0.04
CA ALA A 143 -7.04 -16.34 0.11
C ALA A 143 -6.97 -15.67 -1.26
N HIS A 144 -7.53 -14.45 -1.35
CA HIS A 144 -7.52 -13.62 -2.56
C HIS A 144 -7.13 -12.15 -2.31
N GLY A 145 -6.48 -11.86 -1.17
CA GLY A 145 -5.93 -10.53 -0.88
C GLY A 145 -6.84 -9.55 -0.14
N LEU A 146 -7.99 -10.00 0.38
CA LEU A 146 -8.82 -9.25 1.33
C LEU A 146 -8.96 -10.06 2.62
N ALA A 147 -8.78 -9.42 3.78
CA ALA A 147 -8.90 -10.09 5.08
C ALA A 147 -10.32 -10.62 5.31
N PHE A 148 -10.45 -11.80 5.92
CA PHE A 148 -11.70 -12.51 6.22
C PHE A 148 -12.59 -12.89 5.02
N SER A 149 -12.20 -12.51 3.80
CA SER A 149 -12.96 -12.78 2.58
C SER A 149 -12.49 -14.06 1.88
N VAL A 150 -13.43 -14.75 1.23
CA VAL A 150 -13.18 -15.86 0.31
C VAL A 150 -13.91 -15.63 -1.01
N PRO A 151 -13.45 -16.21 -2.14
CA PRO A 151 -14.14 -16.06 -3.41
C PRO A 151 -15.55 -16.66 -3.37
N LYS A 152 -16.43 -16.17 -4.25
CA LYS A 152 -17.78 -16.75 -4.39
C LYS A 152 -17.67 -18.25 -4.72
N GLY A 153 -18.49 -19.05 -4.05
CA GLY A 153 -18.51 -20.51 -4.21
C GLY A 153 -17.49 -21.26 -3.35
N VAL A 154 -16.60 -20.57 -2.64
CA VAL A 154 -15.73 -21.18 -1.62
C VAL A 154 -16.45 -21.20 -0.28
N ALA A 155 -16.35 -22.32 0.44
CA ALA A 155 -16.96 -22.45 1.77
C ALA A 155 -16.46 -21.37 2.73
N ILE A 156 -17.38 -20.78 3.48
CA ILE A 156 -17.08 -19.76 4.47
C ILE A 156 -16.22 -20.41 5.58
N PRO A 157 -15.04 -19.86 5.88
CA PRO A 157 -14.20 -20.37 6.96
C PRO A 157 -14.92 -20.24 8.32
N MET A 158 -14.83 -21.29 9.13
CA MET A 158 -15.36 -21.33 10.50
C MET A 158 -14.41 -20.65 11.48
#